data_AF-A0A1V6CD35-F1
#
_entry.id   AF-A0A1V6CD35-F1
#
_cell.length_a   1.000
_cell.length_b   1.000
_cell.length_c   1.000
_cell.angle_alpha   90.00
_cell.angle_beta   90.00
_cell.angle_gamma   90.00
#
_symmetry.space_group_name_H-M   'P 1'
#
loop_
_entity.id
_entity.type
_entity.pdbx_description
1 polymer ?
#
loop_
_entity_poly.entity_id
_entity_poly.type
_entity_poly.pdbx_seq_one_letter_code
_entity_poly.pdbx_strand_id
1 'polypeptide(L)'
;MYESLEKILKEAFEQASKGKGEKRHGQGRDFSAQPIFWIEEHFKSFQLGQAAKKMHESQALPVEKAVAELLGAINFLAAHVIYLREKEER
;
A
#
# COMPACT_ATOMS: atom_id res chain seq x y z
N MET A 1 -25.34 -1.80 1.33
CA MET A 1 -24.87 -0.42 1.59
C MET A 1 -23.46 -0.42 2.18
N TYR A 2 -22.47 -0.82 1.39
CA TYR A 2 -21.01 -0.65 1.61
C TYR A 2 -20.26 -0.55 0.27
N GLU A 3 -21.01 -0.43 -0.84
CA GLU A 3 -20.49 -0.60 -2.21
C GLU A 3 -19.42 0.42 -2.56
N SER A 4 -19.58 1.67 -2.13
CA SER A 4 -18.58 2.71 -2.37
C SER A 4 -17.26 2.43 -1.66
N LEU A 5 -17.29 1.94 -0.41
CA LEU A 5 -16.08 1.59 0.34
C LEU A 5 -15.41 0.35 -0.27
N GLU A 6 -16.20 -0.69 -0.54
CA GLU A 6 -15.71 -1.93 -1.18
C GLU A 6 -15.05 -1.62 -2.52
N LYS A 7 -15.64 -0.73 -3.32
CA LYS A 7 -15.07 -0.28 -4.59
C LYS A 7 -13.68 0.33 -4.41
N ILE A 8 -13.49 1.26 -3.46
CA ILE A 8 -12.19 1.88 -3.19
C ILE A 8 -11.15 0.86 -2.73
N LEU A 9 -11.54 -0.09 -1.86
CA LEU A 9 -10.64 -1.16 -1.42
C LEU A 9 -10.23 -2.09 -2.58
N LYS A 10 -11.17 -2.40 -3.48
CA LYS A 10 -10.87 -3.15 -4.72
C LYS A 10 -9.92 -2.36 -5.63
N GLU A 11 -10.16 -1.07 -5.84
CA GLU A 11 -9.28 -0.22 -6.64
C GLU A 11 -7.86 -0.16 -6.05
N ALA A 12 -7.72 -0.07 -4.73
CA ALA A 12 -6.41 -0.11 -4.05
C ALA A 12 -5.70 -1.45 -4.30
N PHE A 13 -6.42 -2.57 -4.13
CA PHE A 13 -5.92 -3.91 -4.44
C PHE A 13 -5.49 -4.05 -5.90
N GLU A 14 -6.30 -3.58 -6.84
CA GLU A 14 -5.95 -3.58 -8.27
C GLU A 14 -4.71 -2.73 -8.56
N GLN A 15 -4.57 -1.58 -7.90
CA GLN A 15 -3.39 -0.74 -8.02
C GLN A 15 -2.12 -1.46 -7.53
N ALA A 16 -2.20 -2.21 -6.42
CA ALA A 16 -1.07 -2.99 -5.91
C ALA A 16 -0.72 -4.17 -6.84
N SER A 17 -1.73 -4.95 -7.23
CA SER A 17 -1.59 -6.20 -7.98
C SER A 17 -1.32 -6.02 -9.48
N LYS A 18 -1.72 -4.90 -10.09
CA LYS A 18 -1.53 -4.62 -11.52
C LYS A 18 -0.61 -3.43 -11.79
N GLY A 19 -0.31 -2.65 -10.75
CA GLY A 19 0.47 -1.42 -10.85
C GLY A 19 1.97 -1.65 -10.86
N LYS A 20 2.71 -0.58 -10.53
CA LYS A 20 4.17 -0.55 -10.59
C LYS A 20 4.83 -1.58 -9.67
N GLY A 21 4.19 -1.95 -8.55
CA GLY A 21 4.68 -2.98 -7.63
C GLY A 21 4.82 -4.33 -8.33
N GLU A 22 3.73 -4.85 -8.91
CA GLU A 22 3.77 -6.08 -9.71
C GLU A 22 4.70 -5.99 -10.91
N LYS A 23 4.60 -4.90 -11.70
CA LYS A 23 5.39 -4.76 -12.93
C LYS A 23 6.91 -4.61 -12.69
N ARG A 24 7.32 -4.13 -11.51
CA ARG A 24 8.74 -3.89 -11.18
C ARG A 24 9.32 -4.94 -10.23
N HIS A 25 8.49 -5.52 -9.37
CA HIS A 25 8.91 -6.38 -8.27
C HIS A 25 8.04 -7.64 -8.08
N GLY A 26 6.91 -7.73 -8.79
CA GLY A 26 5.97 -8.84 -8.72
C GLY A 26 6.62 -10.16 -9.09
N GLN A 27 7.14 -10.33 -10.31
CA GLN A 27 7.82 -11.56 -10.76
C GLN A 27 7.13 -12.88 -10.34
N GLY A 28 5.80 -12.89 -10.08
CA GLY A 28 5.07 -14.04 -9.53
C GLY A 28 5.25 -14.31 -8.03
N ARG A 29 5.73 -13.36 -7.24
CA ARG A 29 5.89 -13.46 -5.78
C ARG A 29 4.72 -12.83 -5.04
N ASP A 30 4.42 -13.37 -3.86
CA ASP A 30 3.39 -12.85 -2.98
C ASP A 30 3.67 -11.40 -2.56
N PHE A 31 2.60 -10.68 -2.23
CA PHE A 31 2.68 -9.29 -1.78
C PHE A 31 3.62 -9.14 -0.57
N SER A 32 3.60 -10.09 0.38
CA SER A 32 4.48 -10.14 1.55
C SER A 32 5.97 -10.31 1.22
N ALA A 33 6.30 -10.80 0.02
CA ALA A 33 7.67 -10.95 -0.44
C ALA A 33 8.24 -9.69 -1.13
N GLN A 34 7.44 -8.62 -1.24
CA GLN A 34 7.89 -7.37 -1.85
C GLN A 34 8.82 -6.58 -0.90
N PRO A 35 9.73 -5.74 -1.45
CA PRO A 35 10.68 -4.96 -0.64
C PRO A 35 10.06 -4.11 0.47
N ILE A 36 8.79 -3.73 0.34
CA ILE A 36 8.02 -2.99 1.36
C ILE A 36 8.02 -3.68 2.74
N PHE A 37 8.14 -5.00 2.81
CA PHE A 37 8.22 -5.77 4.06
C PHE A 37 9.65 -5.83 4.60
N TRP A 38 10.61 -6.16 3.74
CA TRP A 38 12.03 -6.17 4.12
C TRP A 38 12.51 -4.82 4.64
N ILE A 39 12.12 -3.71 3.99
CA ILE A 39 12.47 -2.36 4.43
C ILE A 39 11.86 -2.06 5.81
N GLU A 40 10.60 -2.43 6.03
CA GLU A 40 9.96 -2.23 7.34
C GLU A 40 10.67 -3.04 8.44
N GLU A 41 11.05 -4.28 8.17
CA GLU A 41 11.77 -5.14 9.13
C GLU A 41 13.12 -4.54 9.53
N HIS A 42 13.85 -3.89 8.62
CA HIS A 42 15.21 -3.41 8.85
C HIS A 42 15.29 -1.95 9.29
N PHE A 43 14.47 -1.07 8.72
CA PHE A 43 14.57 0.38 8.93
C PHE A 43 13.47 0.94 9.83
N LYS A 44 12.34 0.23 9.97
CA LYS A 44 11.15 0.63 10.73
C LYS A 44 10.44 1.87 10.17
N SER A 45 9.13 1.95 10.40
CA SER A 45 8.28 3.11 10.08
C SER A 45 8.22 3.49 8.59
N PHE A 46 8.77 2.67 7.70
CA PHE A 46 8.77 2.93 6.27
C PHE A 46 7.35 2.92 5.71
N GLN A 47 6.56 1.89 6.07
CA GLN A 47 5.20 1.73 5.58
C GLN A 47 4.30 2.87 6.07
N LEU A 48 4.33 3.15 7.37
CA LEU A 48 3.55 4.24 7.96
C LEU A 48 4.00 5.62 7.46
N GLY A 49 5.32 5.84 7.35
CA GLY A 49 5.88 7.08 6.83
C GLY A 49 5.49 7.33 5.37
N GLN A 50 5.51 6.28 4.55
CA GLN A 50 5.06 6.36 3.16
C GLN A 50 3.55 6.62 3.06
N ALA A 51 2.72 5.99 3.89
CA ALA A 51 1.29 6.31 3.95
C ALA A 51 1.06 7.79 4.30
N ALA A 52 1.75 8.30 5.34
CA ALA A 52 1.67 9.70 5.76
C ALA A 52 2.09 10.67 4.64
N LYS A 53 3.22 10.41 3.99
CA LYS A 53 3.72 11.20 2.86
C LYS A 53 2.69 11.30 1.74
N LYS A 54 2.09 10.17 1.33
CA LYS A 54 1.09 10.13 0.25
C LYS A 54 -0.19 10.89 0.59
N MET A 55 -0.68 10.75 1.82
CA MET A 55 -1.84 11.52 2.31
C MET A 55 -1.56 13.03 2.32
N HIS A 56 -0.32 13.43 2.62
CA HIS A 56 0.09 14.84 2.59
C HIS A 56 0.21 15.37 1.15
N GLU A 57 0.88 14.63 0.27
CA GLU A 57 1.06 15.02 -1.14
C GLU A 57 -0.27 15.10 -1.91
N SER A 58 -1.26 14.27 -1.57
CA SER A 58 -2.58 14.28 -2.22
C SER A 58 -3.31 15.61 -2.09
N GLN A 59 -3.00 16.42 -1.05
CA GLN A 59 -3.67 17.70 -0.80
C GLN A 59 -3.36 18.77 -1.86
N ALA A 60 -2.23 18.63 -2.57
CA ALA A 60 -1.76 19.60 -3.55
C ALA A 60 -1.93 19.13 -5.01
N LEU A 61 -2.61 18.00 -5.22
CA LEU A 61 -2.72 17.35 -6.53
C LEU A 61 -4.13 17.49 -7.14
N PRO A 62 -4.24 17.45 -8.49
CA PRO A 62 -5.53 17.25 -9.15
C PRO A 62 -6.21 15.96 -8.68
N VAL A 63 -7.54 15.93 -8.72
CA VAL A 63 -8.37 14.87 -8.13
C VAL A 63 -7.91 13.47 -8.53
N GLU A 64 -7.67 13.18 -9.82
CA GLU A 64 -7.27 11.84 -10.23
C GLU A 64 -5.92 11.41 -9.63
N LYS A 65 -4.97 12.33 -9.53
CA LYS A 65 -3.65 12.07 -8.93
C LYS A 65 -3.73 11.96 -7.42
N ALA A 66 -4.55 12.79 -6.77
CA ALA A 66 -4.82 12.71 -5.34
C ALA A 66 -5.42 11.35 -4.96
N VAL A 67 -6.42 10.88 -5.72
CA VAL A 67 -7.01 9.54 -5.55
C VAL A 67 -5.94 8.46 -5.71
N ALA A 68 -5.11 8.52 -6.75
CA ALA A 68 -4.04 7.55 -6.95
C ALA A 68 -3.04 7.49 -5.79
N GLU A 69 -2.69 8.64 -5.18
CA GLU A 69 -1.86 8.70 -3.98
C GLU A 69 -2.53 8.06 -2.77
N LEU A 70 -3.82 8.33 -2.56
CA LEU A 70 -4.59 7.78 -1.44
C LEU A 70 -4.79 6.26 -1.56
N LEU A 71 -5.04 5.73 -2.76
CA LEU A 71 -5.04 4.28 -3.00
C LEU A 71 -3.68 3.66 -2.67
N GLY A 72 -2.59 4.37 -2.99
CA GLY A 72 -1.24 3.97 -2.60
C GLY A 72 -1.04 3.96 -1.09
N ALA A 73 -1.58 4.95 -0.37
CA ALA A 73 -1.54 4.99 1.09
C ALA A 73 -2.28 3.80 1.73
N ILE A 74 -3.45 3.41 1.20
CA ILE A 74 -4.18 2.21 1.62
C ILE A 74 -3.29 0.97 1.51
N ASN A 75 -2.55 0.82 0.40
CA ASN A 75 -1.66 -0.32 0.20
C ASN A 75 -0.49 -0.36 1.20
N PHE A 76 0.07 0.79 1.58
CA PHE A 76 1.08 0.87 2.64
C PHE A 76 0.52 0.52 4.02
N LEU A 77 -0.70 0.95 4.33
CA LEU A 77 -1.39 0.58 5.58
C LEU A 77 -1.70 -0.92 5.62
N ALA A 78 -2.18 -1.48 4.51
CA ALA A 78 -2.41 -2.92 4.38
C ALA A 78 -1.12 -3.72 4.60
N ALA A 79 0.00 -3.29 4.00
CA ALA A 79 1.30 -3.91 4.21
C ALA A 79 1.73 -3.87 5.70
N HIS A 80 1.44 -2.77 6.40
CA HIS A 80 1.74 -2.66 7.83
C HIS A 80 0.90 -3.59 8.69
N VAL A 81 -0.39 -3.73 8.39
CA VAL A 81 -1.25 -4.69 9.07
C VAL A 81 -0.74 -6.12 8.88
N ILE A 82 -0.31 -6.48 7.67
CA ILE A 82 0.27 -7.81 7.38
C ILE A 82 1.56 -8.00 8.18
N TYR A 83 2.48 -7.03 8.16
CA TYR A 83 3.73 -7.09 8.92
C TYR A 83 3.49 -7.28 10.42
N LEU A 84 2.52 -6.57 11.01
CA LEU A 84 2.19 -6.72 12.43
C LEU A 84 1.67 -8.11 12.77
N ARG A 85 0.81 -8.68 11.92
CA ARG A 85 0.26 -10.04 12.10
C ARG A 85 1.34 -11.11 11.97
N GLU A 86 2.17 -11.02 10.94
CA GLU A 86 3.29 -11.96 10.74
C GLU A 86 4.33 -11.87 11.87
N LYS A 87 4.50 -10.70 12.49
CA LYS A 87 5.40 -10.54 13.63
C LYS A 87 4.86 -11.18 14.91
N GLU A 88 3.55 -11.19 15.13
CA GLU A 88 2.93 -11.82 16.31
C GLU A 88 2.99 -13.36 16.24
N GLU A 89 3.03 -13.92 15.03
CA GLU A 89 3.13 -15.37 14.80
C GLU A 89 4.56 -15.94 14.89
N ARG A 90 5.60 -15.10 15.06
CA ARG A 90 7.02 -15.47 15.17
C ARG A 90 7.53 -15.48 16.61
#